data_AF-A0A950J7Q9-F1
#
_entry.id   AF-A0A950J7Q9-F1
#
_cell.length_a   1.000
_cell.length_b   1.000
_cell.length_c   1.000
_cell.angle_alpha   90.00
_cell.angle_beta   90.00
_cell.angle_gamma   90.00
#
_symmetry.space_group_name_H-M   'P 1'
#
loop_
_entity.id
_entity.type
_entity.pdbx_description
1 polymer ?
#
loop_
_entity_poly.entity_id
_entity_poly.type
_entity_poly.pdbx_seq_one_letter_code
_entity_poly.pdbx_strand_id
1 'polypeptide(L)'
;LSHLGLRTDQSLAADAQRIDLLLGGHSHDTLDQPRFVGRVPIVHAGPYGRFASISELRRDHEGARLEHFELAPLIAGVKRDAG
;
A
#
# COMPACT_ATOMS: atom_id res chain seq x y z
N LEU A 1 5.65 -0.73 6.77
CA LEU A 1 5.10 -2.03 6.35
C LEU A 1 4.31 -2.60 7.52
N SER A 2 3.06 -2.99 7.27
CA SER A 2 2.15 -3.56 8.27
C SER A 2 1.58 -4.88 7.76
N HIS A 3 1.03 -5.67 8.68
CA HIS A 3 0.21 -6.86 8.39
C HIS A 3 -0.91 -7.00 9.45
N LEU A 4 -1.48 -5.88 9.89
CA LEU A 4 -2.47 -5.83 10.98
C LEU A 4 -3.93 -5.86 10.49
N GLY A 5 -4.15 -5.82 9.18
CA GLY A 5 -5.46 -5.66 8.56
C GLY A 5 -5.86 -4.19 8.41
N LEU A 6 -6.66 -3.90 7.38
CA LEU A 6 -6.99 -2.54 6.97
C LEU A 6 -7.60 -1.68 8.09
N ARG A 7 -8.47 -2.26 8.93
CA ARG A 7 -9.06 -1.51 10.06
C ARG A 7 -8.00 -1.08 11.08
N THR A 8 -7.08 -1.96 11.44
CA THR A 8 -6.01 -1.63 12.39
C THR A 8 -5.01 -0.66 11.79
N ASP A 9 -4.72 -0.80 10.49
CA ASP A 9 -3.87 0.14 9.76
C ASP A 9 -4.46 1.56 9.76
N GLN A 10 -5.79 1.69 9.64
CA GLN A 10 -6.47 2.98 9.72
C GLN A 10 -6.33 3.63 11.11
N SER A 11 -6.48 2.85 12.18
CA SER A 11 -6.27 3.34 13.54
C SER A 11 -4.82 3.78 13.75
N LEU A 12 -3.86 2.95 13.31
CA LEU A 12 -2.44 3.28 13.38
C LEU A 12 -2.10 4.57 12.62
N ALA A 13 -2.68 4.75 11.43
CA ALA A 13 -2.49 5.95 10.62
C ALA A 13 -3.10 7.21 11.27
N ALA A 14 -4.19 7.07 12.03
CA ALA A 14 -4.80 8.16 12.77
C ALA A 14 -3.94 8.60 13.97
N ASP A 15 -3.29 7.65 14.63
CA ASP A 15 -2.53 7.89 15.86
C ASP A 15 -1.07 8.30 15.61
N ALA A 16 -0.49 7.89 14.48
CA ALA A 16 0.95 8.07 14.23
C ALA A 16 1.28 9.39 13.50
N GLN A 17 2.07 10.25 14.14
CA GLN A 17 2.51 11.52 13.54
C GLN A 17 3.60 11.40 12.46
N ARG A 18 4.23 10.22 12.29
CA ARG A 18 5.44 10.05 11.47
C ARG A 18 5.38 8.89 10.47
N ILE A 19 4.21 8.61 9.90
CA ILE A 19 4.06 7.59 8.85
C ILE A 19 3.83 8.30 7.51
N ASP A 20 4.70 8.05 6.55
CA ASP A 20 4.59 8.61 5.19
C ASP A 20 3.74 7.71 4.25
N LEU A 21 3.70 6.40 4.51
CA LEU A 21 2.96 5.40 3.74
C LEU A 21 2.77 4.11 4.57
N LEU A 22 1.58 3.52 4.50
CA LEU A 22 1.26 2.20 5.04
C LEU A 22 1.00 1.19 3.92
N LEU A 23 2.02 0.37 3.64
CA LEU A 23 1.85 -0.87 2.88
C LEU A 23 1.30 -1.94 3.83
N GLY A 24 0.06 -2.38 3.64
CA GLY A 24 -0.63 -3.31 4.53
C GLY A 24 -0.98 -4.67 3.90
N GLY A 25 -1.62 -5.52 4.70
CA GLY A 25 -2.07 -6.86 4.31
C GLY A 25 -2.94 -7.49 5.39
N HIS A 26 -2.96 -8.82 5.49
CA HIS A 26 -3.72 -9.65 6.45
C HIS A 26 -5.21 -9.80 6.17
N SER A 27 -5.94 -8.71 5.95
CA SER A 27 -7.41 -8.75 5.78
C SER A 27 -7.88 -9.07 4.36
N HIS A 28 -6.95 -9.31 3.42
CA HIS A 28 -7.22 -9.55 2.00
C HIS A 28 -7.97 -8.40 1.29
N ASP A 29 -7.99 -7.19 1.87
CA ASP A 29 -8.54 -6.02 1.20
C ASP A 29 -7.74 -5.72 -0.08
N THR A 30 -8.45 -5.35 -1.14
CA THR A 30 -7.84 -4.82 -2.36
C THR A 30 -8.27 -3.38 -2.49
N LEU A 31 -7.31 -2.47 -2.44
CA LEU A 31 -7.56 -1.04 -2.55
C LEU A 31 -7.19 -0.58 -3.98
N ASP A 32 -8.20 -0.35 -4.80
CA ASP A 32 -8.06 0.17 -6.18
C ASP A 32 -7.48 1.60 -6.20
N GLN A 33 -7.65 2.34 -5.10
CA GLN A 33 -6.98 3.60 -4.83
C GLN A 33 -6.47 3.64 -3.38
N PRO A 34 -5.41 4.41 -3.08
CA PRO A 34 -4.92 4.54 -1.71
C PRO A 34 -5.99 5.12 -0.81
N ARG A 35 -6.14 4.53 0.38
CA ARG A 35 -7.03 5.08 1.40
C ARG A 35 -6.25 6.02 2.30
N PHE A 36 -6.64 7.29 2.33
CA PHE A 36 -5.98 8.28 3.17
C PHE A 36 -6.63 8.37 4.56
N VAL A 37 -5.78 8.38 5.58
CA VAL A 37 -6.14 8.83 6.93
C VAL A 37 -5.27 10.04 7.24
N GLY A 38 -5.88 11.23 7.22
CA GLY A 38 -5.12 12.48 7.21
C GLY A 38 -4.18 12.55 6.00
N ARG A 39 -2.88 12.67 6.25
CA ARG A 39 -1.84 12.71 5.21
C ARG A 39 -1.29 11.33 4.84
N VAL A 40 -1.68 10.28 5.56
CA VAL A 40 -1.07 8.95 5.46
C VAL A 40 -1.85 8.10 4.44
N PRO A 41 -1.29 7.79 3.27
CA PRO A 41 -1.86 6.79 2.38
C PRO A 41 -1.69 5.38 2.93
N ILE A 42 -2.75 4.57 2.82
CA ILE A 42 -2.78 3.15 3.12
C ILE A 42 -3.08 2.40 1.82
N VAL A 43 -2.28 1.38 1.50
CA VAL A 43 -2.45 0.55 0.30
C VAL A 43 -2.43 -0.93 0.66
N HIS A 44 -3.30 -1.71 0.03
CA HIS A 44 -3.37 -3.16 0.15
C HIS A 44 -3.55 -3.75 -1.26
N ALA A 45 -2.68 -4.69 -1.63
CA ALA A 45 -2.63 -5.27 -2.97
C ALA A 45 -3.60 -6.45 -3.18
N GLY A 46 -4.45 -6.74 -2.20
CA GLY A 46 -5.32 -7.91 -2.24
C GLY A 46 -4.59 -9.24 -2.00
N PRO A 47 -5.33 -10.35 -2.03
CA PRO A 47 -4.80 -11.67 -1.73
C PRO A 47 -4.19 -12.37 -2.95
N TYR A 48 -3.57 -13.53 -2.69
CA TYR A 48 -3.18 -14.54 -3.68
C TYR A 48 -2.23 -14.04 -4.77
N GLY A 49 -1.45 -12.99 -4.50
CA GLY A 49 -0.55 -12.40 -5.48
C GLY A 49 -1.28 -11.93 -6.73
N ARG A 50 -2.54 -11.47 -6.60
CA ARG A 50 -3.30 -10.96 -7.75
C ARG A 50 -2.69 -9.68 -8.32
N PHE A 51 -2.17 -8.83 -7.44
CA PHE A 51 -1.57 -7.56 -7.79
C PHE A 51 -0.27 -7.33 -7.02
N ALA A 52 0.61 -6.52 -7.60
CA ALA A 52 1.62 -5.77 -6.87
C ALA A 52 1.14 -4.32 -6.71
N SER A 53 1.21 -3.78 -5.50
CA SER A 53 1.02 -2.33 -5.30
C SER A 53 2.31 -1.60 -5.63
N ILE A 54 2.28 -0.71 -6.60
CA ILE A 54 3.38 0.19 -6.95
C ILE A 54 3.03 1.55 -6.35
N SER A 55 3.95 2.14 -5.59
CA SER A 55 3.75 3.42 -4.90
C SER A 55 5.00 4.26 -5.06
N GLU A 56 4.90 5.34 -5.82
CA GLU A 56 6.00 6.27 -6.03
C GLU A 56 5.87 7.42 -5.04
N LEU A 57 6.93 7.63 -4.27
CA LEU A 57 7.00 8.66 -3.25
C LEU A 57 7.99 9.74 -3.67
N ARG A 58 7.58 11.01 -3.59
CA ARG A 58 8.50 12.15 -3.62
C ARG A 58 8.87 12.52 -2.18
N ARG A 59 10.17 12.61 -1.91
CA ARG A 59 10.71 13.00 -0.61
C ARG A 59 11.13 14.46 -0.61
N ASP A 60 10.77 15.18 0.45
CA ASP A 60 11.18 16.55 0.73
C ASP A 60 11.76 16.65 2.16
N HIS A 61 11.92 17.87 2.68
CA HIS A 61 12.43 18.12 4.04
C HIS A 61 11.44 17.77 5.16
N GLU A 62 10.15 17.65 4.85
CA GLU A 62 9.07 17.36 5.81
C GLU A 62 8.71 15.88 5.88
N GLY A 63 8.97 15.11 4.82
CA GLY A 63 8.68 13.68 4.76
C GLY A 63 8.66 13.14 3.34
N ALA A 64 7.89 12.07 3.12
CA ALA A 64 7.62 11.54 1.79
C ALA A 64 6.12 11.61 1.48
N ARG A 65 5.78 11.94 0.24
CA ARG A 65 4.40 12.08 -0.23
C ARG A 65 4.17 11.20 -1.45
N LEU A 66 3.00 10.58 -1.51
CA LEU A 66 2.60 9.75 -2.64
C LEU A 66 2.30 10.60 -3.87
N GLU A 67 3.07 10.39 -4.93
CA GLU A 67 2.88 11.02 -6.24
C GLU A 67 2.08 10.12 -7.18
N HIS A 68 2.38 8.83 -7.16
CA HIS A 68 1.75 7.86 -8.05
C HIS A 68 1.45 6.56 -7.32
N PHE A 69 0.34 5.93 -7.69
CA PHE A 69 -0.08 4.63 -7.22
C PHE A 69 -0.75 3.84 -8.34
N GLU A 70 -0.41 2.57 -8.44
CA GLU A 70 -1.14 1.61 -9.27
C GLU A 70 -1.13 0.20 -8.67
N LEU A 71 -2.13 -0.61 -9.06
CA LEU A 71 -2.14 -2.04 -8.84
C LEU A 71 -1.78 -2.75 -10.15
N ALA A 72 -0.54 -3.23 -10.25
CA ALA A 72 -0.08 -4.00 -11.40
C ALA A 72 -0.58 -5.46 -11.30
N PRO A 73 -1.40 -5.98 -12.24
CA PRO A 73 -1.86 -7.35 -12.21
C PRO A 73 -0.71 -8.34 -12.44
N LEU A 74 -0.62 -9.38 -11.60
CA LEU A 74 0.43 -10.40 -11.72
C LEU A 74 -0.07 -11.71 -12.34
N ILE A 75 -1.37 -11.96 -12.40
CA ILE A 75 -1.90 -13.25 -12.92
C ILE A 75 -2.28 -13.17 -14.41
N ALA A 76 -2.09 -12.01 -15.04
CA ALA A 76 -2.22 -11.84 -16.49
C ALA A 76 -0.84 -11.78 -17.13
N GLY A 77 -0.26 -12.93 -17.47
CA GLY A 77 0.91 -13.00 -18.36
C GLY A 77 2.30 -13.06 -17.71
N VAL A 78 2.43 -13.38 -16.42
CA VAL A 78 3.75 -13.60 -15.81
C VAL A 78 4.41 -14.82 -16.42
N LYS A 79 5.47 -14.59 -17.22
CA LYS A 79 6.51 -15.60 -17.45
C LYS A 79 7.11 -15.89 -16.08
N ARG A 80 6.92 -17.12 -15.61
CA ARG A 80 7.57 -17.63 -14.40
C ARG A 80 9.07 -17.42 -14.58
N ASP A 81 9.73 -16.79 -13.60
CA ASP A 81 11.18 -16.88 -13.50
C ASP A 81 11.52 -18.35 -13.29
N ALA A 82 12.08 -18.97 -14.33
CA ALA A 82 12.74 -20.25 -14.22
C ALA A 82 14.09 -19.97 -13.56
N GLY A 83 14.18 -20.30 -12.26
CA GLY A 83 15.45 -20.30 -11.52
C GLY A 83 16.43 -21.34 -12.03
#